data_AF-A0A7V8UVT9-F1
#
_entry.id   AF-A0A7V8UVT9-F1
#
_cell.length_a   1.000
_cell.length_b   1.000
_cell.length_c   1.000
_cell.angle_alpha   90.00
_cell.angle_beta   90.00
_cell.angle_gamma   90.00
#
_symmetry.space_group_name_H-M   'P 1'
#
loop_
_entity.id
_entity.type
_entity.pdbx_description
1 polymer ?
#
loop_
_entity_poly.entity_id
_entity_poly.type
_entity_poly.pdbx_seq_one_letter_code
_entity_poly.pdbx_strand_id
1 'polypeptide(L)'
;MSRIFRSDDVAVGDRVVVRQRRGEHASDIIGHVVTLDPLVIRPQEVGGFPSSKEAIEVTDLHIIKKLSPRTVRNSEIRALERRLAKRLTVHEEQWAGGWCMRTGDGDEANSAVPLGPSAGFEPLPLDAIRAFYTSRNLPVRLTIPERIGKPALKVLDDAWELQDEQIVWVAGEAFGVASIGNTPEGALEHHRRRLALG
;
A
#
# COMPACT_ATOMS: atom_id res chain seq x y z
N MET A 1 -13.69 3.52 9.41
CA MET A 1 -12.96 2.59 8.53
C MET A 1 -11.59 2.34 9.13
N SER A 2 -11.35 1.11 9.58
CA SER A 2 -10.00 0.65 9.96
C SER A 2 -9.05 0.94 8.79
N ARG A 3 -7.92 1.61 9.08
CA ARG A 3 -6.86 1.82 8.10
C ARG A 3 -6.02 0.57 8.09
N ILE A 4 -6.16 -0.23 7.03
CA ILE A 4 -5.33 -1.42 6.84
C ILE A 4 -3.90 -1.10 6.40
N PHE A 5 -3.65 0.13 5.94
CA PHE A 5 -2.35 0.65 5.54
C PHE A 5 -2.15 1.99 6.19
N ARG A 6 -0.92 2.28 6.59
CA ARG A 6 -0.51 3.58 7.16
C ARG A 6 -1.32 3.96 8.39
N SER A 7 -1.53 2.98 9.26
CA SER A 7 -2.13 3.15 10.59
C SER A 7 -1.10 3.46 11.68
N ASP A 8 0.19 3.43 11.35
CA ASP A 8 1.27 3.92 12.21
C ASP A 8 1.10 5.41 12.53
N ASP A 9 1.63 5.81 13.68
CA ASP A 9 1.59 7.19 14.15
C ASP A 9 2.27 8.13 13.16
N VAL A 10 1.74 9.35 13.11
CA VAL A 10 2.30 10.43 12.29
C VAL A 10 3.52 11.01 12.99
N ALA A 11 4.62 11.12 12.26
CA ALA A 11 5.88 11.71 12.72
C ALA A 11 6.21 13.00 11.96
N VAL A 12 7.14 13.80 12.50
CA VAL A 12 7.72 14.93 11.79
C VAL A 12 8.37 14.45 10.49
N GLY A 13 8.15 15.19 9.41
CA GLY A 13 8.58 14.83 8.06
C GLY A 13 7.61 13.94 7.29
N ASP A 14 6.63 13.31 7.95
CA ASP A 14 5.64 12.49 7.24
C ASP A 14 4.80 13.34 6.29
N ARG A 15 4.55 12.78 5.11
CA ARG A 15 3.57 13.32 4.19
C ARG A 15 2.17 12.93 4.62
N VAL A 16 1.31 13.94 4.83
CA VAL A 16 -0.04 13.76 5.33
C VAL A 16 -1.06 14.51 4.48
N VAL A 17 -2.31 14.05 4.55
CA VAL A 17 -3.48 14.89 4.30
C VAL A 17 -4.14 15.21 5.63
N VAL A 18 -4.31 16.50 5.88
CA VAL A 18 -5.01 17.05 7.04
C VAL A 18 -6.31 17.68 6.58
N ARG A 19 -7.43 17.21 7.11
CA ARG A 19 -8.71 17.88 7.02
C ARG A 19 -8.90 18.72 8.27
N GLN A 20 -9.08 20.01 8.09
CA GLN A 20 -9.38 20.96 9.15
C GLN A 20 -10.73 21.62 8.93
N ARG A 21 -11.37 22.08 10.01
CA ARG A 21 -12.57 22.90 9.92
C ARG A 21 -12.18 24.38 9.81
N ARG A 22 -12.98 25.13 9.07
CA ARG A 22 -12.88 26.59 8.89
C ARG A 22 -14.29 27.15 8.93
N GLY A 23 -14.73 27.55 10.13
CA GLY A 23 -16.13 27.87 10.38
C GLY A 23 -17.02 26.65 10.09
N GLU A 24 -18.03 26.83 9.22
CA GLU A 24 -18.92 25.76 8.78
C GLU A 24 -18.34 24.89 7.64
N HIS A 25 -17.16 25.23 7.11
CA HIS A 25 -16.55 24.55 5.97
C HIS A 25 -15.41 23.62 6.39
N ALA A 26 -15.14 22.60 5.57
CA ALA A 26 -13.95 21.77 5.71
C ALA A 26 -12.95 22.09 4.59
N SER A 27 -11.66 22.14 4.93
CA SER A 27 -10.56 22.32 3.97
C SER A 27 -9.49 21.26 4.17
N ASP A 28 -8.90 20.80 3.07
CA ASP A 28 -7.83 19.79 3.09
C ASP A 28 -6.48 20.45 2.78
N ILE A 29 -5.46 20.14 3.60
CA ILE A 29 -4.06 20.47 3.40
C ILE A 29 -3.33 19.17 3.12
N ILE A 30 -2.63 19.09 1.99
CA ILE A 30 -1.71 17.98 1.70
C ILE A 30 -0.29 18.51 1.78
N GLY A 31 0.53 17.93 2.65
CA GLY A 31 1.83 18.47 2.98
C GLY A 31 2.66 17.57 3.87
N HIS A 32 3.74 18.12 4.41
CA HIS A 32 4.66 17.43 5.30
C HIS A 32 4.57 18.03 6.70
N VAL A 33 4.58 17.17 7.72
CA VAL A 33 4.56 17.59 9.11
C VAL A 33 5.85 18.31 9.47
N VAL A 34 5.75 19.53 9.99
CA VAL A 34 6.87 20.33 10.50
C VAL A 34 6.99 20.16 12.01
N THR A 35 5.86 20.28 12.72
CA THR A 35 5.74 20.03 14.16
C THR A 35 4.41 19.34 14.45
N LEU A 36 4.33 18.59 15.55
CA LEU A 36 3.13 17.88 15.97
C LEU A 36 2.32 18.65 17.02
N ASP A 37 2.98 19.45 17.85
CA ASP A 37 2.36 20.29 18.87
C ASP A 37 3.09 21.64 18.99
N PRO A 38 2.54 22.75 18.46
CA PRO A 38 1.30 22.79 17.66
C PRO A 38 1.46 22.03 16.33
N LEU A 39 0.35 21.56 15.75
CA LEU A 39 0.38 20.86 14.47
C LEU A 39 0.63 21.86 13.33
N VAL A 40 1.81 21.80 12.72
CA VAL A 40 2.20 22.67 11.61
C VAL A 40 2.51 21.83 10.39
N ILE A 41 1.84 22.13 9.28
CA ILE A 41 1.98 21.41 8.01
C ILE A 41 2.55 22.33 6.95
N ARG A 42 3.64 21.92 6.29
CA ARG A 42 4.14 22.58 5.09
C ARG A 42 3.46 22.00 3.86
N PRO A 43 2.69 22.79 3.07
CA PRO A 43 2.06 22.28 1.85
C PRO A 43 3.09 21.63 0.93
N GLN A 44 2.70 20.54 0.26
CA GLN A 44 3.58 19.87 -0.70
C GLN A 44 3.72 20.68 -2.01
N GLU A 45 4.75 20.35 -2.78
CA GLU A 45 4.83 20.70 -4.19
C GLU A 45 4.32 19.57 -5.09
N VAL A 46 4.40 19.77 -6.41
CA VAL A 46 3.97 18.79 -7.42
C VAL A 46 4.70 17.46 -7.19
N GLY A 47 4.00 16.34 -7.36
CA GLY A 47 4.58 15.02 -7.11
C GLY A 47 4.63 14.65 -5.63
N GLY A 48 4.20 15.53 -4.72
CA GLY A 48 4.13 15.24 -3.29
C GLY A 48 5.46 15.37 -2.57
N PHE A 49 6.40 16.16 -3.11
CA PHE A 49 7.66 16.45 -2.45
C PHE A 49 7.51 17.60 -1.43
N PRO A 50 8.45 17.75 -0.47
CA PRO A 50 8.52 18.93 0.39
C PRO A 50 8.69 20.20 -0.45
N SER A 51 7.92 21.24 -0.15
CA SER A 51 8.05 22.54 -0.82
C SER A 51 8.75 23.57 0.07
N SER A 52 8.98 24.77 -0.47
CA SER A 52 9.41 25.97 0.27
C SER A 52 8.25 26.92 0.64
N LYS A 53 6.99 26.51 0.44
CA LYS A 53 5.83 27.33 0.79
C LYS A 53 5.75 27.59 2.30
N GLU A 54 5.08 28.68 2.66
CA GLU A 54 4.77 28.96 4.06
C GLU A 54 4.03 27.79 4.71
N ALA A 55 4.47 27.42 5.91
CA ALA A 55 3.83 26.37 6.68
C ALA A 55 2.56 26.92 7.34
N ILE A 56 1.58 26.05 7.48
CA ILE A 56 0.24 26.39 7.98
C ILE A 56 0.05 25.68 9.31
N GLU A 57 -0.20 26.46 10.36
CA GLU A 57 -0.67 25.92 11.63
C GLU A 57 -2.12 25.45 11.51
N VAL A 58 -2.39 24.25 12.01
CA VAL A 58 -3.71 23.62 11.99
C VAL A 58 -4.32 23.72 13.38
N THR A 59 -5.33 24.58 13.53
CA THR A 59 -5.94 24.88 14.83
C THR A 59 -7.20 24.06 15.14
N ASP A 60 -7.95 23.61 14.12
CA ASP A 60 -9.14 22.76 14.27
C ASP A 60 -9.00 21.50 13.40
N LEU A 61 -8.24 20.54 13.92
CA LEU A 61 -7.98 19.26 13.27
C LEU A 61 -9.23 18.37 13.33
N HIS A 62 -9.73 17.97 12.16
CA HIS A 62 -10.79 16.97 12.07
C HIS A 62 -10.23 15.58 11.75
N ILE A 63 -9.34 15.46 10.76
CA ILE A 63 -8.75 14.17 10.35
C ILE A 63 -7.31 14.40 9.89
N ILE A 64 -6.39 13.55 10.34
CA ILE A 64 -5.05 13.43 9.75
C ILE A 64 -4.86 12.03 9.16
N LYS A 65 -4.30 11.94 7.95
CA LYS A 65 -3.92 10.66 7.33
C LYS A 65 -2.51 10.72 6.79
N LYS A 66 -1.68 9.75 7.19
CA LYS A 66 -0.38 9.49 6.57
C LYS A 66 -0.56 8.98 5.14
N LEU A 67 0.26 9.48 4.24
CA LEU A 67 0.31 9.14 2.82
C LEU A 67 1.65 8.49 2.49
N SER A 68 1.79 7.97 1.27
CA SER A 68 3.10 7.63 0.72
C SER A 68 3.99 8.88 0.71
N PRO A 69 5.32 8.74 0.95
CA PRO A 69 6.24 9.88 1.04
C PRO A 69 6.25 10.78 -0.20
N ARG A 70 5.87 10.23 -1.36
CA ARG A 70 5.63 10.95 -2.61
C ARG A 70 4.36 10.46 -3.28
N THR A 71 3.94 11.15 -4.33
CA THR A 71 2.91 10.66 -5.24
C THR A 71 3.46 9.46 -6.01
N VAL A 72 2.67 8.38 -6.00
CA VAL A 72 2.97 7.13 -6.69
C VAL A 72 1.73 6.78 -7.50
N ARG A 73 1.86 6.37 -8.76
CA ARG A 73 0.72 5.98 -9.61
C ARG A 73 0.39 4.50 -9.44
N ASN A 74 -0.86 4.12 -9.68
CA ASN A 74 -1.25 2.69 -9.67
C ASN A 74 -0.42 1.87 -10.69
N SER A 75 -0.02 2.48 -11.80
CA SER A 75 0.86 1.84 -12.79
C SER A 75 2.27 1.61 -12.27
N GLU A 76 2.83 2.54 -11.48
CA GLU A 76 4.15 2.39 -10.82
C GLU A 76 4.10 1.27 -9.78
N ILE A 77 3.06 1.24 -8.93
CA ILE A 77 2.84 0.17 -7.94
C ILE A 77 2.84 -1.19 -8.65
N ARG A 78 2.01 -1.31 -9.69
CA ARG A 78 1.87 -2.56 -10.45
C ARG A 78 3.15 -2.94 -11.19
N ALA A 79 3.89 -1.97 -11.72
CA ALA A 79 5.17 -2.23 -12.38
C ALA A 79 6.20 -2.81 -11.40
N LEU A 80 6.28 -2.26 -10.18
CA LEU A 80 7.21 -2.74 -9.17
C LEU A 80 6.79 -4.11 -8.61
N GLU A 81 5.49 -4.33 -8.38
CA GLU A 81 4.97 -5.64 -7.96
C GLU A 81 5.22 -6.73 -9.02
N ARG A 82 5.15 -6.40 -10.32
CA ARG A 82 5.57 -7.33 -11.38
C ARG A 82 7.07 -7.64 -11.32
N ARG A 83 7.92 -6.67 -11.00
CA ARG A 83 9.36 -6.90 -10.83
C ARG A 83 9.65 -7.77 -9.62
N LEU A 84 8.92 -7.59 -8.52
CA LEU A 84 8.99 -8.44 -7.32
C LEU A 84 8.56 -9.87 -7.65
N ALA A 85 7.40 -10.05 -8.31
CA ALA A 85 6.91 -11.37 -8.69
C ALA A 85 7.90 -12.15 -9.57
N LYS A 86 8.62 -11.47 -10.48
CA LYS A 86 9.65 -12.09 -11.33
C LYS A 86 10.88 -12.60 -10.57
N ARG A 87 11.09 -12.18 -9.32
CA ARG A 87 12.20 -12.66 -8.48
C ARG A 87 11.83 -13.89 -7.65
N LEU A 88 10.55 -14.24 -7.59
CA LEU A 88 10.07 -15.37 -6.81
C LEU A 88 10.33 -16.68 -7.57
N THR A 89 10.62 -17.74 -6.83
CA THR A 89 10.64 -19.11 -7.37
C THR A 89 9.21 -19.61 -7.47
N VAL A 90 8.66 -19.59 -8.69
CA VAL A 90 7.26 -19.94 -8.99
C VAL A 90 7.23 -21.25 -9.74
N HIS A 91 6.42 -22.20 -9.27
CA HIS A 91 6.25 -23.52 -9.88
C HIS A 91 5.14 -23.51 -10.93
N GLU A 92 4.05 -22.80 -10.66
CA GLU A 92 2.90 -22.67 -11.56
C GLU A 92 2.27 -21.28 -11.43
N GLU A 93 1.76 -20.75 -12.54
CA GLU A 93 0.95 -19.53 -12.54
C GLU A 93 -0.31 -19.66 -13.39
N GLN A 94 -1.37 -18.99 -12.97
CA GLN A 94 -2.61 -18.84 -13.73
C GLN A 94 -3.17 -17.42 -13.54
N TRP A 95 -3.93 -16.94 -14.51
CA TRP A 95 -4.54 -15.61 -14.48
C TRP A 95 -6.07 -15.68 -14.43
N ALA A 96 -6.68 -14.80 -13.64
CA ALA A 96 -8.12 -14.56 -13.62
C ALA A 96 -8.38 -13.10 -13.23
N GLY A 97 -9.24 -12.37 -13.95
CA GLY A 97 -9.63 -11.00 -13.58
C GLY A 97 -8.46 -10.01 -13.37
N GLY A 98 -7.32 -10.22 -14.05
CA GLY A 98 -6.09 -9.45 -13.86
C GLY A 98 -5.27 -9.82 -12.61
N TRP A 99 -5.71 -10.78 -11.81
CA TRP A 99 -4.93 -11.38 -10.72
C TRP A 99 -4.10 -12.53 -11.25
N CYS A 100 -2.82 -12.54 -10.88
CA CYS A 100 -1.89 -13.63 -11.15
C CYS A 100 -1.84 -14.50 -9.88
N MET A 101 -2.40 -15.71 -9.97
CA MET A 101 -2.34 -16.76 -8.95
C MET A 101 -1.09 -17.58 -9.19
N ARG A 102 -0.33 -17.88 -8.13
CA ARG A 102 0.95 -18.57 -8.24
C ARG A 102 1.12 -19.60 -7.13
N THR A 103 1.82 -20.67 -7.45
CA THR A 103 2.38 -21.60 -6.46
C THR A 103 3.90 -21.46 -6.49
N GLY A 104 4.57 -21.65 -5.35
CA GLY A 104 6.00 -21.42 -5.26
C GLY A 104 6.53 -21.59 -3.85
N ASP A 105 7.81 -21.29 -3.68
CA ASP A 105 8.49 -21.43 -2.39
C ASP A 105 8.18 -20.24 -1.47
N GLY A 106 7.60 -20.53 -0.31
CA GLY A 106 7.21 -19.53 0.67
C GLY A 106 5.90 -18.82 0.32
N ASP A 107 5.42 -18.00 1.25
CA ASP A 107 4.05 -17.51 1.19
C ASP A 107 3.80 -16.46 0.09
N GLU A 108 4.81 -15.67 -0.26
CA GLU A 108 4.70 -14.68 -1.34
C GLU A 108 4.62 -15.34 -2.73
N ALA A 109 5.42 -16.39 -2.95
CA ALA A 109 5.43 -17.14 -4.19
C ALA A 109 4.16 -18.00 -4.33
N ASN A 110 3.60 -18.47 -3.22
CA ASN A 110 2.29 -19.10 -3.14
C ASN A 110 1.17 -18.10 -2.82
N SER A 111 0.99 -17.03 -3.62
CA SER A 111 -0.08 -16.04 -3.41
C SER A 111 -0.62 -15.42 -4.70
N ALA A 112 -1.89 -15.00 -4.67
CA ALA A 112 -2.50 -14.26 -5.77
C ALA A 112 -2.29 -12.75 -5.60
N VAL A 113 -1.95 -12.05 -6.70
CA VAL A 113 -1.57 -10.63 -6.67
C VAL A 113 -2.10 -9.87 -7.91
N PRO A 114 -2.52 -8.60 -7.78
CA PRO A 114 -3.18 -7.85 -8.86
C PRO A 114 -2.17 -7.24 -9.86
N LEU A 115 -1.58 -8.07 -10.73
CA LEU A 115 -0.51 -7.65 -11.66
C LEU A 115 -1.00 -7.17 -13.03
N GLY A 116 -2.25 -7.50 -13.38
CA GLY A 116 -2.88 -7.20 -14.66
C GLY A 116 -3.46 -5.79 -14.71
N PRO A 117 -3.66 -5.21 -15.90
CA PRO A 117 -4.14 -3.84 -16.06
C PRO A 117 -5.55 -3.61 -15.51
N SER A 118 -6.43 -4.61 -15.59
CA SER A 118 -7.81 -4.58 -15.06
C SER A 118 -7.88 -4.82 -13.55
N ALA A 119 -6.82 -5.33 -12.94
CA ALA A 119 -6.83 -5.65 -11.52
C ALA A 119 -6.94 -4.37 -10.67
N GLY A 120 -7.85 -4.39 -9.70
CA GLY A 120 -8.19 -3.23 -8.87
C GLY A 120 -9.40 -2.42 -9.35
N PHE A 121 -9.87 -2.66 -10.59
CA PHE A 121 -11.07 -2.02 -11.15
C PHE A 121 -12.29 -2.94 -11.14
N GLU A 122 -12.06 -4.25 -11.24
CA GLU A 122 -13.06 -5.30 -11.12
C GLU A 122 -13.09 -5.91 -9.70
N PRO A 123 -14.18 -6.61 -9.31
CA PRO A 123 -14.19 -7.43 -8.12
C PRO A 123 -13.06 -8.46 -8.09
N LEU A 124 -12.65 -8.89 -6.90
CA LEU A 124 -11.70 -10.00 -6.74
C LEU A 124 -12.32 -11.28 -7.34
N PRO A 125 -11.63 -12.01 -8.24
CA PRO A 125 -12.13 -13.26 -8.79
C PRO A 125 -11.94 -14.41 -7.78
N LEU A 126 -12.57 -14.29 -6.61
CA LEU A 126 -12.31 -15.12 -5.44
C LEU A 126 -12.56 -16.61 -5.72
N ASP A 127 -13.61 -16.96 -6.46
CA ASP A 127 -13.92 -18.37 -6.78
C ASP A 127 -12.81 -19.02 -7.62
N ALA A 128 -12.28 -18.30 -8.61
CA ALA A 128 -11.17 -18.79 -9.43
C ALA A 128 -9.89 -18.93 -8.59
N ILE A 129 -9.62 -17.97 -7.70
CA ILE A 129 -8.48 -18.02 -6.78
C ILE A 129 -8.60 -19.22 -5.83
N ARG A 130 -9.77 -19.43 -5.22
CA ARG A 130 -10.04 -20.58 -4.34
C ARG A 130 -9.88 -21.90 -5.10
N ALA A 131 -10.46 -22.02 -6.29
CA ALA A 131 -10.34 -23.22 -7.12
C ALA A 131 -8.87 -23.54 -7.47
N PHE A 132 -8.07 -22.53 -7.81
CA PHE A 132 -6.66 -22.69 -8.13
C PHE A 132 -5.87 -23.31 -6.95
N TYR A 133 -6.00 -22.77 -5.75
CA TYR A 133 -5.26 -23.29 -4.59
C TYR A 133 -5.83 -24.60 -4.04
N THR A 134 -7.14 -24.72 -3.90
CA THR A 134 -7.79 -25.90 -3.30
C THR A 134 -7.60 -27.17 -4.13
N SER A 135 -7.64 -27.08 -5.46
CA SER A 135 -7.33 -28.20 -6.37
C SER A 135 -5.89 -28.71 -6.25
N ARG A 136 -5.01 -27.94 -5.59
CA ARG A 136 -3.61 -28.27 -5.34
C ARG A 136 -3.32 -28.57 -3.87
N ASN A 137 -4.35 -28.65 -3.02
CA ASN A 137 -4.23 -28.78 -1.57
C ASN A 137 -3.35 -27.69 -0.93
N LEU A 138 -3.41 -26.47 -1.46
CA LEU A 138 -2.68 -25.31 -0.96
C LEU A 138 -3.63 -24.31 -0.27
N PRO A 139 -3.16 -23.56 0.74
CA PRO A 139 -3.93 -22.49 1.35
C PRO A 139 -4.16 -21.33 0.38
N VAL A 140 -5.26 -20.59 0.58
CA VAL A 140 -5.57 -19.44 -0.26
C VAL A 140 -4.85 -18.22 0.31
N ARG A 141 -4.01 -17.58 -0.49
CA ARG A 141 -3.24 -16.42 -0.05
C ARG A 141 -3.33 -15.27 -1.04
N LEU A 142 -3.40 -14.04 -0.52
CA LEU A 142 -3.46 -12.82 -1.31
C LEU A 142 -2.31 -11.90 -0.94
N THR A 143 -1.46 -11.53 -1.89
CA THR A 143 -0.61 -10.35 -1.74
C THR A 143 -1.42 -9.13 -2.14
N ILE A 144 -1.54 -8.17 -1.23
CA ILE A 144 -2.41 -7.00 -1.32
C ILE A 144 -1.54 -5.74 -1.33
N PRO A 145 -1.19 -5.20 -2.51
CA PRO A 145 -0.50 -3.91 -2.59
C PRO A 145 -1.46 -2.76 -2.32
N GLU A 146 -0.95 -1.70 -1.69
CA GLU A 146 -1.67 -0.46 -1.42
C GLU A 146 -2.35 0.05 -2.70
N ARG A 147 -3.63 0.45 -2.55
CA ARG A 147 -4.53 0.97 -3.60
C ARG A 147 -4.96 -0.02 -4.68
N ILE A 148 -4.08 -0.82 -5.27
CA ILE A 148 -4.46 -1.74 -6.35
C ILE A 148 -5.03 -3.07 -5.83
N GLY A 149 -4.74 -3.44 -4.58
CA GLY A 149 -5.33 -4.59 -3.89
C GLY A 149 -6.68 -4.32 -3.23
N LYS A 150 -7.26 -3.12 -3.39
CA LYS A 150 -8.52 -2.72 -2.73
C LYS A 150 -9.69 -3.73 -2.87
N PRO A 151 -9.89 -4.42 -4.01
CA PRO A 151 -10.95 -5.42 -4.12
C PRO A 151 -10.81 -6.58 -3.12
N ALA A 152 -9.58 -6.99 -2.77
CA ALA A 152 -9.36 -8.04 -1.78
C ALA A 152 -9.90 -7.66 -0.40
N LEU A 153 -9.80 -6.38 -0.04
CA LEU A 153 -10.22 -5.89 1.28
C LEU A 153 -11.72 -6.04 1.53
N LYS A 154 -12.51 -6.18 0.47
CA LYS A 154 -13.96 -6.34 0.56
C LYS A 154 -14.37 -7.76 0.93
N VAL A 155 -13.45 -8.72 0.83
CA VAL A 155 -13.71 -10.14 1.10
C VAL A 155 -12.96 -10.67 2.31
N LEU A 156 -12.12 -9.84 2.95
CA LEU A 156 -11.44 -10.21 4.18
C LEU A 156 -12.46 -10.17 5.32
N ASP A 157 -12.68 -11.33 5.92
CA ASP A 157 -13.48 -11.56 7.12
C ASP A 157 -12.60 -12.27 8.18
N ASP A 158 -13.22 -12.79 9.23
CA ASP A 158 -12.51 -13.44 10.35
C ASP A 158 -11.79 -14.74 9.96
N ALA A 159 -12.01 -15.27 8.75
CA ALA A 159 -11.26 -16.42 8.23
C ALA A 159 -9.88 -16.04 7.68
N TRP A 160 -9.58 -14.75 7.53
CA TRP A 160 -8.31 -14.27 7.02
C TRP A 160 -7.41 -13.71 8.11
N GLU A 161 -6.17 -14.20 8.15
CA GLU A 161 -5.10 -13.59 8.94
C GLU A 161 -4.36 -12.55 8.09
N LEU A 162 -4.53 -11.27 8.44
CA LEU A 162 -3.76 -10.17 7.87
C LEU A 162 -2.39 -10.10 8.51
N GLN A 163 -1.36 -10.38 7.72
CA GLN A 163 0.03 -10.25 8.13
C GLN A 163 0.43 -8.78 8.30
N ASP A 164 1.58 -8.58 8.93
CA ASP A 164 2.17 -7.26 9.14
C ASP A 164 2.36 -6.49 7.84
N GLU A 165 2.29 -5.16 7.97
CA GLU A 165 2.49 -4.26 6.86
C GLU A 165 3.97 -4.24 6.44
N GLN A 166 4.19 -4.40 5.15
CA GLN A 166 5.50 -4.37 4.54
C GLN A 166 5.67 -3.10 3.70
N ILE A 167 6.88 -2.57 3.71
CA ILE A 167 7.32 -1.50 2.83
C ILE A 167 7.93 -2.13 1.58
N VAL A 168 7.38 -1.79 0.43
CA VAL A 168 8.06 -1.97 -0.85
C VAL A 168 8.93 -0.75 -1.10
N TRP A 169 10.22 -0.95 -1.31
CA TRP A 169 11.22 0.11 -1.43
C TRP A 169 12.00 0.04 -2.74
N VAL A 170 12.60 1.18 -3.11
CA VAL A 170 13.51 1.33 -4.26
C VAL A 170 14.76 2.12 -3.86
N ALA A 171 15.92 1.75 -4.40
CA ALA A 171 17.20 2.44 -4.22
C ALA A 171 17.98 2.37 -5.54
N GLY A 172 17.81 3.38 -6.40
CA GLY A 172 18.28 3.30 -7.79
C GLY A 172 17.61 2.13 -8.52
N GLU A 173 18.42 1.20 -9.04
CA GLU A 173 17.93 -0.04 -9.67
C GLU A 173 17.57 -1.15 -8.67
N ALA A 174 18.05 -1.05 -7.43
CA ALA A 174 17.69 -1.98 -6.38
C ALA A 174 16.26 -1.73 -5.90
N PHE A 175 15.60 -2.82 -5.52
CA PHE A 175 14.24 -2.79 -4.97
C PHE A 175 14.04 -4.02 -4.11
N GLY A 176 13.06 -3.97 -3.23
CA GLY A 176 12.74 -5.09 -2.37
C GLY A 176 11.57 -4.79 -1.46
N VAL A 177 11.40 -5.66 -0.47
CA VAL A 177 10.34 -5.60 0.50
C VAL A 177 10.96 -5.78 1.88
N ALA A 178 10.51 -4.99 2.85
CA ALA A 178 11.00 -5.03 4.22
C ALA A 178 9.86 -4.77 5.19
N SER A 179 10.00 -5.25 6.43
CA SER A 179 9.12 -4.82 7.51
C SER A 179 9.29 -3.33 7.79
N ILE A 180 8.25 -2.69 8.33
CA ILE A 180 8.35 -1.29 8.78
C ILE A 180 9.51 -1.17 9.79
N GLY A 181 10.37 -0.16 9.58
CA GLY A 181 11.58 0.07 10.39
C GLY A 181 12.83 -0.66 9.92
N ASN A 182 12.70 -1.64 9.02
CA ASN A 182 13.83 -2.43 8.48
C ASN A 182 14.11 -2.15 6.99
N THR A 183 13.64 -1.01 6.48
CA THR A 183 13.95 -0.56 5.12
C THR A 183 15.44 -0.25 5.02
N PRO A 184 16.16 -0.68 3.96
CA PRO A 184 17.57 -0.38 3.80
C PRO A 184 17.86 1.13 3.85
N GLU A 185 19.01 1.49 4.43
CA GLU A 185 19.44 2.90 4.49
C GLU A 185 19.53 3.51 3.09
N GLY A 186 18.99 4.73 2.94
CA GLY A 186 18.92 5.42 1.65
C GLY A 186 17.87 4.88 0.67
N ALA A 187 17.17 3.78 0.99
CA ALA A 187 16.07 3.31 0.17
C ALA A 187 14.82 4.16 0.39
N LEU A 188 14.14 4.46 -0.72
CA LEU A 188 12.90 5.21 -0.73
C LEU A 188 11.72 4.25 -0.63
N GLU A 189 10.83 4.48 0.33
CA GLU A 189 9.54 3.81 0.36
C GLU A 189 8.74 4.17 -0.91
N HIS A 190 8.31 3.14 -1.63
CA HIS A 190 7.52 3.28 -2.85
C HIS A 190 6.03 3.10 -2.58
N HIS A 191 5.65 2.01 -1.91
CA HIS A 191 4.28 1.76 -1.49
C HIS A 191 4.30 0.71 -0.38
N ARG A 192 3.15 0.46 0.24
CA ARG A 192 3.02 -0.61 1.24
C ARG A 192 2.19 -1.76 0.71
N ARG A 193 2.40 -2.94 1.27
CA ARG A 193 1.62 -4.14 0.94
C ARG A 193 1.44 -5.01 2.18
N ARG A 194 0.48 -5.92 2.13
CA ARG A 194 0.26 -6.95 3.15
C ARG A 194 0.00 -8.28 2.47
N LEU A 195 0.30 -9.35 3.19
CA LEU A 195 -0.16 -10.68 2.85
C LEU A 195 -1.42 -11.00 3.67
N ALA A 196 -2.41 -11.63 3.06
CA ALA A 196 -3.56 -12.19 3.73
C ALA A 196 -3.54 -13.71 3.55
N LEU A 197 -3.64 -14.44 4.66
CA LEU A 197 -3.67 -15.91 4.70
C LEU A 197 -5.09 -16.34 5.04
N GLY A 198 -5.69 -17.23 4.25
CA GLY A 198 -7.03 -17.78 4.49
C GLY A 198 -7.18 -19.22 4.07
#